data_AF-A0A3N5FE41-F1
#
_entry.id   AF-A0A3N5FE41-F1
#
_cell.length_a   1.000
_cell.length_b   1.000
_cell.length_c   1.000
_cell.angle_alpha   90.00
_cell.angle_beta   90.00
_cell.angle_gamma   90.00
#
_symmetry.space_group_name_H-M   'P 1'
#
loop_
_entity.id
_entity.type
_entity.pdbx_description
1 polymer ?
#
loop_
_entity_poly.entity_id
_entity_poly.type
_entity_poly.pdbx_seq_one_letter_code
_entity_poly.pdbx_strand_id
1 'polypeptide(L)'
;MDEKLGHKKNSGKSTVSRKIIPITELRYFYKSLSELRLSTITQLQIVEDITRKENFTKLISWYNESKKHFAEKYENSEESFLPDDLSHRRSLSINDKAISSTQDVISVFNEKQKEDGLIHVKVEDDHNYDFCYIEREVSPYRTTNSEFVTGKSGKSSGTGGVDFIGWNPTKKLPILGEIKVGGDQNPFYALIQLLTYLSELSTPNQIKRINKYKLFGNIPDLTHETSFYLYILLVNKDPFKIKKGILSKTQKLAADLKKPAIPEIEKIVFLNMNSKTKEILKI
;
A
#
# COMPACT_ATOMS: atom_id res chain seq x y z
N MET A 1 22.06 68.51 -9.24
CA MET A 1 21.27 67.57 -10.05
C MET A 1 21.81 66.20 -9.72
N ASP A 2 21.17 65.52 -8.77
CA ASP A 2 21.64 64.25 -8.20
C ASP A 2 21.04 63.05 -8.94
N GLU A 3 21.91 62.24 -9.55
CA GLU A 3 21.56 60.94 -10.12
C GLU A 3 21.44 59.88 -9.00
N LYS A 4 20.23 59.35 -8.80
CA LYS A 4 20.01 58.15 -8.00
C LYS A 4 20.02 56.91 -8.90
N LEU A 5 21.14 56.20 -8.92
CA LEU A 5 21.27 54.85 -9.46
C LEU A 5 20.56 53.83 -8.55
N GLY A 6 19.37 53.39 -8.98
CA GLY A 6 18.62 52.32 -8.34
C GLY A 6 19.14 50.94 -8.76
N HIS A 7 19.95 50.30 -7.93
CA HIS A 7 20.26 48.88 -8.06
C HIS A 7 19.03 48.01 -7.76
N LYS A 8 18.36 47.52 -8.80
CA LYS A 8 17.41 46.41 -8.69
C LYS A 8 18.18 45.12 -8.38
N LYS A 9 18.07 44.65 -7.13
CA LYS A 9 18.48 43.30 -6.74
C LYS A 9 17.61 42.28 -7.48
N ASN A 10 18.18 41.61 -8.48
CA ASN A 10 17.65 40.37 -9.03
C ASN A 10 17.78 39.27 -7.96
N SER A 11 16.72 39.05 -7.18
CA SER A 11 16.61 37.87 -6.34
C SER A 11 16.42 36.65 -7.25
N GLY A 12 17.52 36.00 -7.62
CA GLY A 12 17.52 34.73 -8.31
C GLY A 12 16.76 33.70 -7.48
N LYS A 13 15.47 33.51 -7.77
CA LYS A 13 14.72 32.35 -7.28
C LYS A 13 15.36 31.14 -7.95
N SER A 14 16.19 30.43 -7.19
CA SER A 14 16.57 29.05 -7.49
C SER A 14 15.30 28.30 -7.91
N THR A 15 15.20 28.00 -9.20
CA THR A 15 14.15 27.15 -9.74
C THR A 15 14.46 25.75 -9.27
N VAL A 16 13.96 25.39 -8.08
CA VAL A 16 14.01 24.01 -7.60
C VAL A 16 13.36 23.15 -8.67
N SER A 17 14.19 22.33 -9.33
CA SER A 17 13.76 21.37 -10.34
C SER A 17 12.61 20.52 -9.79
N ARG A 18 11.47 20.52 -10.49
CA ARG A 18 10.32 19.67 -10.12
C ARG A 18 10.70 18.21 -10.37
N LYS A 19 10.50 17.36 -9.37
CA LYS A 19 10.69 15.92 -9.51
C LYS A 19 9.48 15.29 -10.21
N ILE A 20 9.75 14.51 -11.25
CA ILE A 20 8.71 13.82 -12.02
C ILE A 20 8.50 12.41 -11.45
N ILE A 21 7.25 12.08 -11.10
CA ILE A 21 6.86 10.75 -10.63
C ILE A 21 6.46 9.90 -11.86
N PRO A 22 7.14 8.77 -12.13
CA PRO A 22 6.76 7.89 -13.23
C PRO A 22 5.41 7.24 -12.94
N ILE A 23 4.67 6.93 -14.02
CA ILE A 23 3.52 6.02 -13.95
C ILE A 23 3.98 4.72 -14.58
N THR A 24 4.07 3.67 -13.76
CA THR A 24 4.42 2.32 -14.21
C THR A 24 3.22 1.62 -14.81
N GLU A 25 3.46 0.56 -15.59
CA GLU A 25 2.41 -0.26 -16.23
C GLU A 25 1.41 -0.80 -15.20
N LEU A 26 1.91 -1.34 -14.08
CA LEU A 26 1.07 -1.90 -13.03
C LEU A 26 0.21 -0.82 -12.34
N ARG A 27 0.78 0.37 -12.13
CA ARG A 27 0.04 1.53 -11.60
C ARG A 27 -1.01 2.02 -12.58
N TYR A 28 -0.71 2.04 -13.87
CA TYR A 28 -1.66 2.41 -14.91
C TYR A 28 -2.83 1.42 -14.97
N PHE A 29 -2.53 0.11 -14.91
CA PHE A 29 -3.53 -0.94 -14.84
C PHE A 29 -4.41 -0.80 -13.59
N TYR A 30 -3.83 -0.62 -12.40
CA TYR A 30 -4.56 -0.37 -11.17
C TYR A 30 -5.50 0.85 -11.28
N LYS A 31 -4.99 1.98 -11.77
CA LYS A 31 -5.79 3.20 -11.96
C LYS A 31 -6.98 2.92 -12.88
N SER A 32 -6.76 2.23 -13.98
CA SER A 32 -7.81 1.84 -14.93
C SER A 32 -8.90 1.02 -14.24
N LEU A 33 -8.54 0.04 -13.41
CA LEU A 33 -9.52 -0.74 -12.64
C LEU A 33 -10.35 0.12 -11.69
N SER A 34 -9.71 1.08 -11.00
CA SER A 34 -10.38 1.94 -10.02
C SER A 34 -11.30 2.99 -10.66
N GLU A 35 -10.93 3.53 -11.82
CA GLU A 35 -11.65 4.64 -12.47
C GLU A 35 -12.86 4.16 -13.28
N LEU A 36 -12.84 2.94 -13.80
CA LEU A 36 -13.87 2.43 -14.73
C LEU A 36 -15.19 2.00 -14.07
N ARG A 37 -15.33 2.09 -12.74
CA ARG A 37 -16.55 1.72 -11.98
C ARG A 37 -17.19 0.40 -12.46
N LEU A 38 -16.36 -0.62 -12.62
CA LEU A 38 -16.76 -1.88 -13.25
C LEU A 38 -17.83 -2.62 -12.44
N SER A 39 -18.76 -3.27 -13.17
CA SER A 39 -19.76 -4.14 -12.54
C SER A 39 -19.11 -5.34 -11.85
N THR A 40 -19.78 -5.95 -10.87
CA THR A 40 -19.29 -7.18 -10.21
C THR A 40 -19.03 -8.32 -11.20
N ILE A 41 -19.86 -8.44 -12.25
CA ILE A 41 -19.70 -9.46 -13.29
C ILE A 41 -18.43 -9.20 -14.09
N THR A 42 -18.21 -7.94 -14.50
CA THR A 42 -17.00 -7.54 -15.23
C THR A 42 -15.74 -7.71 -14.38
N GLN A 43 -15.81 -7.38 -13.10
CA GLN A 43 -14.71 -7.63 -12.15
C GLN A 43 -14.37 -9.12 -12.06
N LEU A 44 -15.39 -9.99 -12.00
CA LEU A 44 -15.21 -11.44 -12.00
C LEU A 44 -14.55 -11.93 -13.30
N GLN A 45 -15.02 -11.46 -14.45
CA GLN A 45 -14.44 -11.82 -15.76
C GLN A 45 -12.98 -11.41 -15.87
N ILE A 46 -12.62 -10.22 -15.37
CA ILE A 46 -11.23 -9.74 -15.38
C ILE A 46 -10.34 -10.62 -14.51
N VAL A 47 -10.75 -10.96 -13.28
CA VAL A 47 -9.93 -11.83 -12.42
C VAL A 47 -9.83 -13.23 -13.01
N GLU A 48 -10.89 -13.75 -13.63
CA GLU A 48 -10.87 -15.04 -14.32
C GLU A 48 -9.90 -15.03 -15.50
N ASP A 49 -9.92 -13.97 -16.31
CA ASP A 49 -9.01 -13.83 -17.45
C ASP A 49 -7.56 -13.72 -17.00
N ILE A 50 -7.26 -12.94 -15.96
CA ILE A 50 -5.90 -12.79 -15.39
C ILE A 50 -5.40 -14.08 -14.76
N THR A 51 -6.29 -14.91 -14.23
CA THR A 51 -5.92 -16.22 -13.64
C THR A 51 -5.57 -17.27 -14.71
N ARG A 52 -5.80 -17.00 -16.01
CA ARG A 52 -5.36 -17.88 -17.10
C ARG A 52 -3.83 -17.83 -17.24
N LYS A 53 -3.20 -18.95 -17.57
CA LYS A 53 -1.74 -19.14 -17.52
C LYS A 53 -0.96 -18.06 -18.27
N GLU A 54 -1.40 -17.71 -19.48
CA GLU A 54 -0.77 -16.66 -20.30
C GLU A 54 -0.87 -15.26 -19.65
N ASN A 55 -2.03 -14.90 -19.11
CA ASN A 55 -2.25 -13.58 -18.52
C ASN A 55 -1.65 -13.45 -17.12
N PHE A 56 -1.59 -14.54 -16.36
CA PHE A 56 -0.88 -14.60 -15.09
C PHE A 56 0.60 -14.26 -15.28
N THR A 57 1.23 -14.85 -16.30
CA THR A 57 2.62 -14.56 -16.67
C THR A 57 2.80 -13.08 -17.05
N LYS A 58 1.81 -12.50 -17.72
CA LYS A 58 1.79 -11.07 -18.06
C LYS A 58 1.72 -10.17 -16.83
N LEU A 59 0.93 -10.53 -15.81
CA LEU A 59 0.88 -9.78 -14.54
C LEU A 59 2.25 -9.79 -13.83
N ILE A 60 2.96 -10.91 -13.84
CA ILE A 60 4.33 -10.99 -13.31
C ILE A 60 5.27 -10.09 -14.11
N SER A 61 5.17 -10.10 -15.45
CA SER A 61 5.95 -9.20 -16.32
C SER A 61 5.71 -7.74 -15.96
N TRP A 62 4.44 -7.34 -15.82
CA TRP A 62 4.07 -5.99 -15.41
C TRP A 62 4.62 -5.61 -14.05
N TYR A 63 4.62 -6.51 -13.07
CA TYR A 63 5.25 -6.28 -11.78
C TYR A 63 6.75 -6.02 -11.91
N ASN A 64 7.47 -6.90 -12.62
CA ASN A 64 8.92 -6.79 -12.79
C ASN A 64 9.33 -5.55 -13.58
N GLU A 65 8.63 -5.27 -14.68
CA GLU A 65 8.83 -4.07 -15.49
C GLU A 65 8.53 -2.80 -14.70
N SER A 66 7.46 -2.80 -13.89
CA SER A 66 7.11 -1.66 -13.04
C SER A 66 8.17 -1.41 -11.97
N LYS A 67 8.65 -2.46 -11.30
CA LYS A 67 9.73 -2.37 -10.31
C LYS A 67 11.00 -1.82 -10.94
N LYS A 68 11.41 -2.37 -12.09
CA LYS A 68 12.58 -1.91 -12.85
C LYS A 68 12.44 -0.45 -13.27
N HIS A 69 11.33 -0.09 -13.90
CA HIS A 69 11.05 1.28 -14.34
C HIS A 69 11.12 2.24 -13.15
N PHE A 70 10.45 1.92 -12.03
CA PHE A 70 10.46 2.78 -10.83
C PHE A 70 11.87 2.95 -10.27
N ALA A 71 12.66 1.88 -10.20
CA ALA A 71 14.06 1.94 -9.75
C ALA A 71 14.93 2.84 -10.63
N GLU A 72 14.73 2.80 -11.95
CA GLU A 72 15.55 3.53 -12.92
C GLU A 72 15.14 5.00 -13.09
N LYS A 73 13.85 5.31 -12.96
CA LYS A 73 13.30 6.64 -13.31
C LYS A 73 13.00 7.53 -12.12
N TYR A 74 13.04 7.00 -10.90
CA TYR A 74 12.57 7.74 -9.75
C TYR A 74 13.55 7.76 -8.58
N GLU A 75 13.91 8.96 -8.15
CA GLU A 75 14.84 9.19 -7.04
C GLU A 75 14.23 10.10 -5.97
N ASN A 76 13.89 9.50 -4.84
CA ASN A 76 13.40 10.18 -3.64
C ASN A 76 13.95 9.55 -2.35
N SER A 77 15.11 8.88 -2.44
CA SER A 77 15.82 8.29 -1.30
C SER A 77 16.11 9.28 -0.18
N GLU A 78 16.21 10.55 -0.51
CA GLU A 78 16.49 11.64 0.42
C GLU A 78 15.25 12.23 1.10
N GLU A 79 14.05 11.70 0.87
CA GLU A 79 12.81 12.26 1.45
C GLU A 79 12.06 11.26 2.31
N SER A 80 11.49 11.66 3.44
CA SER A 80 10.68 10.75 4.28
C SER A 80 9.42 10.26 3.55
N PHE A 81 9.00 9.02 3.85
CA PHE A 81 7.71 8.47 3.40
C PHE A 81 6.51 9.19 4.03
N LEU A 82 6.73 9.83 5.18
CA LEU A 82 5.73 10.57 5.94
C LEU A 82 6.08 12.07 5.90
N PRO A 83 5.07 12.96 5.97
CA PRO A 83 5.31 14.36 6.24
C PRO A 83 5.81 14.58 7.66
N ASP A 84 6.62 15.63 7.85
CA ASP A 84 7.13 16.02 9.17
C ASP A 84 6.00 16.40 10.14
N ASP A 85 4.90 16.93 9.59
CA ASP A 85 3.68 17.22 10.32
C ASP A 85 2.54 16.29 9.91
N LEU A 86 2.09 15.47 10.87
CA LEU A 86 0.96 14.55 10.72
C LEU A 86 -0.36 15.13 11.26
N SER A 87 -0.40 16.38 11.73
CA SER A 87 -1.57 17.03 12.35
C SER A 87 -2.80 17.10 11.42
N HIS A 88 -2.58 17.13 10.11
CA HIS A 88 -3.63 17.10 9.10
C HIS A 88 -4.38 15.75 9.04
N ARG A 89 -3.82 14.68 9.63
CA ARG A 89 -4.49 13.40 9.73
C ARG A 89 -5.58 13.50 10.79
N ARG A 90 -6.80 13.10 10.43
CA ARG A 90 -7.90 13.04 11.39
C ARG A 90 -7.50 12.19 12.59
N SER A 91 -7.75 12.73 13.79
CA SER A 91 -7.57 12.02 15.04
C SER A 91 -8.34 10.71 15.02
N LEU A 92 -7.71 9.65 15.51
CA LEU A 92 -8.35 8.36 15.63
C LEU A 92 -9.21 8.37 16.90
N SER A 93 -10.52 8.44 16.73
CA SER A 93 -11.47 8.25 17.82
C SER A 93 -11.82 6.78 17.95
N ILE A 94 -11.84 6.26 19.17
CA ILE A 94 -12.40 4.94 19.45
C ILE A 94 -13.91 5.08 19.28
N ASN A 95 -14.47 4.30 18.36
CA ASN A 95 -15.88 4.26 18.10
C ASN A 95 -16.41 2.90 18.57
N ASP A 96 -17.41 2.93 19.45
CA ASP A 96 -18.13 1.72 19.88
C ASP A 96 -19.09 1.22 18.79
N LYS A 97 -19.26 2.01 17.72
CA LYS A 97 -20.09 1.66 16.57
C LYS A 97 -19.40 0.64 15.68
N ALA A 98 -20.20 0.02 14.82
CA ALA A 98 -19.70 -0.88 13.80
C ALA A 98 -18.73 -0.16 12.85
N ILE A 99 -17.65 -0.85 12.48
CA ILE A 99 -16.61 -0.37 11.58
C ILE A 99 -17.22 -0.05 10.22
N SER A 100 -16.95 1.16 9.74
CA SER A 100 -17.53 1.69 8.49
C SER A 100 -16.51 2.35 7.57
N SER A 101 -15.31 2.61 8.09
CA SER A 101 -14.23 3.32 7.40
C SER A 101 -12.87 2.66 7.67
N THR A 102 -11.88 2.95 6.83
CA THR A 102 -10.49 2.55 7.07
C THR A 102 -9.98 3.15 8.39
N GLN A 103 -10.37 4.38 8.73
CA GLN A 103 -9.98 5.02 9.98
C GLN A 103 -10.49 4.26 11.21
N ASP A 104 -11.72 3.73 11.16
CA ASP A 104 -12.26 2.89 12.24
C ASP A 104 -11.38 1.64 12.46
N VAL A 105 -10.89 1.02 11.37
CA VAL A 105 -9.97 -0.14 11.46
C VAL A 105 -8.65 0.24 12.11
N ILE A 106 -8.07 1.39 11.72
CA ILE A 106 -6.81 1.84 12.32
C ILE A 106 -6.99 2.21 13.81
N SER A 107 -8.15 2.75 14.19
CA SER A 107 -8.49 2.94 15.61
C SER A 107 -8.48 1.61 16.36
N VAL A 108 -9.07 0.56 15.79
CA VAL A 108 -9.05 -0.80 16.38
C VAL A 108 -7.64 -1.36 16.49
N PHE A 109 -6.79 -1.19 15.48
CA PHE A 109 -5.38 -1.62 15.52
C PHE A 109 -4.63 -0.96 16.68
N ASN A 110 -4.76 0.36 16.83
CA ASN A 110 -4.12 1.09 17.93
C ASN A 110 -4.67 0.72 19.30
N GLU A 111 -5.96 0.40 19.41
CA GLU A 111 -6.56 -0.06 20.65
C GLU A 111 -6.00 -1.42 21.05
N LYS A 112 -6.07 -2.41 20.16
CA LYS A 112 -5.55 -3.77 20.40
C LYS A 112 -4.07 -3.79 20.74
N GLN A 113 -3.27 -3.04 19.98
CA GLN A 113 -1.83 -2.98 20.21
C GLN A 113 -1.43 -2.35 21.55
N LYS A 114 -2.30 -1.59 22.23
CA LYS A 114 -2.00 -1.05 23.57
C LYS A 114 -2.02 -2.13 24.67
N GLU A 115 -2.73 -3.23 24.45
CA GLU A 115 -2.91 -4.27 25.46
C GLU A 115 -1.62 -5.08 25.64
N ASP A 116 -1.03 -5.57 24.55
CA ASP A 116 0.17 -6.42 24.57
C ASP A 116 1.19 -6.13 23.47
N GLY A 117 0.99 -5.06 22.70
CA GLY A 117 1.87 -4.69 21.59
C GLY A 117 1.60 -5.44 20.29
N LEU A 118 0.54 -6.27 20.22
CA LEU A 118 0.23 -7.09 19.05
C LEU A 118 -1.23 -6.99 18.60
N ILE A 119 -1.43 -7.25 17.32
CA ILE A 119 -2.72 -7.49 16.71
C ILE A 119 -2.80 -8.97 16.41
N HIS A 120 -3.63 -9.66 17.19
CA HIS A 120 -3.85 -11.10 17.03
C HIS A 120 -4.79 -11.40 15.86
N VAL A 121 -4.32 -12.27 14.97
CA VAL A 121 -5.10 -12.83 13.87
C VAL A 121 -5.54 -14.23 14.27
N LYS A 122 -6.85 -14.42 14.44
CA LYS A 122 -7.40 -15.72 14.79
C LYS A 122 -7.28 -16.67 13.59
N VAL A 123 -6.48 -17.71 13.78
CA VAL A 123 -6.31 -18.89 12.94
C VAL A 123 -6.22 -20.09 13.88
N GLU A 124 -6.81 -21.24 13.53
CA GLU A 124 -6.67 -22.46 14.34
C GLU A 124 -5.18 -22.75 14.57
N ASP A 125 -4.76 -22.57 15.83
CA ASP A 125 -3.42 -22.83 16.39
C ASP A 125 -2.21 -22.23 15.65
N ASP A 126 -2.37 -21.13 14.90
CA ASP A 126 -1.29 -20.52 14.10
C ASP A 126 -1.13 -19.00 14.32
N HIS A 127 -0.19 -18.62 15.20
CA HIS A 127 0.23 -17.22 15.46
C HIS A 127 1.16 -16.63 14.41
N ASN A 128 1.42 -17.32 13.29
CA ASN A 128 2.34 -16.82 12.26
C ASN A 128 1.82 -15.56 11.54
N TYR A 129 0.59 -15.12 11.79
CA TYR A 129 -0.03 -13.95 11.15
C TYR A 129 -0.28 -12.77 12.09
N ASP A 130 0.10 -12.91 13.36
CA ASP A 130 0.06 -11.79 14.30
C ASP A 130 1.04 -10.70 13.87
N PHE A 131 0.71 -9.44 14.14
CA PHE A 131 1.53 -8.33 13.71
C PHE A 131 1.45 -7.11 14.61
N CYS A 132 2.51 -6.30 14.59
CA CYS A 132 2.51 -4.94 15.11
C CYS A 132 2.11 -3.99 13.96
N TYR A 133 1.07 -3.20 14.16
CA TYR A 133 0.77 -2.03 13.34
C TYR A 133 1.81 -0.93 13.59
N ILE A 134 2.28 -0.29 12.51
CA ILE A 134 3.30 0.75 12.58
C ILE A 134 2.72 2.09 12.13
N GLU A 135 2.21 2.15 10.90
CA GLU A 135 1.78 3.41 10.31
C GLU A 135 0.73 3.21 9.23
N ARG A 136 -0.07 4.25 8.95
CA ARG A 136 -1.08 4.28 7.90
C ARG A 136 -0.73 5.24 6.76
N GLU A 137 -1.40 5.05 5.63
CA GLU A 137 -1.37 5.97 4.48
C GLU A 137 0.06 6.25 3.99
N VAL A 138 0.87 5.20 3.86
CA VAL A 138 2.29 5.30 3.46
C VAL A 138 2.39 5.35 1.94
N SER A 139 2.93 6.43 1.39
CA SER A 139 3.04 6.61 -0.06
C SER A 139 4.47 6.32 -0.58
N PRO A 140 4.66 5.33 -1.47
CA PRO A 140 5.98 5.01 -2.02
C PRO A 140 6.62 6.18 -2.79
N TYR A 141 5.80 7.02 -3.42
CA TYR A 141 6.24 8.13 -4.24
C TYR A 141 6.07 9.51 -3.56
N ARG A 142 5.91 9.55 -2.22
CA ARG A 142 5.92 10.84 -1.52
C ARG A 142 7.22 11.58 -1.82
N THR A 143 7.09 12.76 -2.42
CA THR A 143 8.19 13.64 -2.84
C THR A 143 7.70 15.09 -2.87
N THR A 144 8.47 15.98 -2.27
CA THR A 144 8.20 17.41 -2.16
C THR A 144 8.35 18.07 -3.53
N ASN A 145 7.41 18.95 -3.88
CA ASN A 145 7.40 19.69 -5.14
C ASN A 145 7.49 18.78 -6.39
N SER A 146 6.67 17.73 -6.39
CA SER A 146 6.61 16.74 -7.47
C SER A 146 5.33 16.84 -8.29
N GLU A 147 5.40 16.32 -9.52
CA GLU A 147 4.27 16.11 -10.41
C GLU A 147 4.40 14.75 -11.09
N PHE A 148 3.29 14.10 -11.41
CA PHE A 148 3.32 12.91 -12.25
C PHE A 148 3.70 13.27 -13.69
N VAL A 149 4.19 12.30 -14.46
CA VAL A 149 4.42 12.45 -15.92
C VAL A 149 3.21 12.97 -16.70
N THR A 150 2.00 12.87 -16.15
CA THR A 150 0.76 13.41 -16.72
C THR A 150 0.50 14.89 -16.37
N GLY A 151 1.43 15.56 -15.68
CA GLY A 151 1.27 16.94 -15.17
C GLY A 151 0.36 17.07 -13.93
N LYS A 152 -0.18 15.97 -13.39
CA LYS A 152 -0.97 16.01 -12.15
C LYS A 152 -0.04 16.24 -10.96
N SER A 153 -0.44 17.10 -10.02
CA SER A 153 0.35 17.36 -8.80
C SER A 153 0.60 16.07 -8.01
N GLY A 154 1.85 15.83 -7.59
CA GLY A 154 2.21 14.73 -6.70
C GLY A 154 1.73 14.96 -5.27
N LYS A 155 1.34 16.19 -4.92
CA LYS A 155 0.78 16.58 -3.61
C LYS A 155 -0.73 16.39 -3.49
N SER A 156 -1.46 16.03 -4.55
CA SER A 156 -2.91 15.92 -4.46
C SER A 156 -3.29 14.81 -3.48
N SER A 157 -3.94 15.20 -2.37
CA SER A 157 -4.62 14.29 -1.46
C SER A 157 -5.53 13.38 -2.30
N GLY A 158 -5.24 12.07 -2.32
CA GLY A 158 -5.98 11.09 -3.14
C GLY A 158 -5.14 10.30 -4.14
N THR A 159 -3.84 10.51 -4.23
CA THR A 159 -2.96 9.71 -5.11
C THR A 159 -2.77 8.27 -4.60
N GLY A 160 -3.12 8.01 -3.34
CA GLY A 160 -3.17 6.69 -2.72
C GLY A 160 -1.85 6.28 -2.06
N GLY A 161 -1.95 5.50 -0.99
CA GLY A 161 -0.81 4.90 -0.29
C GLY A 161 -1.21 3.54 0.23
N VAL A 162 -0.24 2.81 0.77
CA VAL A 162 -0.51 1.58 1.52
C VAL A 162 -1.37 1.98 2.72
N ASP A 163 -2.55 1.37 2.88
CA ASP A 163 -3.47 1.73 3.96
C ASP A 163 -2.83 1.56 5.33
N PHE A 164 -2.09 0.47 5.53
CA PHE A 164 -1.24 0.29 6.70
C PHE A 164 0.03 -0.49 6.40
N ILE A 165 1.05 -0.24 7.20
CA ILE A 165 2.25 -1.07 7.28
C ILE A 165 2.36 -1.67 8.67
N GLY A 166 3.03 -2.82 8.75
CA GLY A 166 3.25 -3.50 10.01
C GLY A 166 4.49 -4.37 9.99
N TRP A 167 4.73 -5.02 11.12
CA TRP A 167 5.82 -5.96 11.33
C TRP A 167 5.30 -7.25 11.92
N ASN A 168 5.68 -8.38 11.31
CA ASN A 168 5.40 -9.69 11.88
C ASN A 168 6.57 -10.09 12.80
N PRO A 169 6.40 -10.11 14.14
CA PRO A 169 7.51 -10.39 15.05
C PRO A 169 7.99 -11.85 14.98
N THR A 170 7.09 -12.79 14.68
CA THR A 170 7.38 -14.23 14.61
C THR A 170 8.27 -14.57 13.43
N LYS A 171 7.95 -14.03 12.24
CA LYS A 171 8.68 -14.28 11.00
C LYS A 171 9.76 -13.24 10.72
N LYS A 172 9.74 -12.12 11.45
CA LYS A 172 10.63 -10.98 11.25
C LYS A 172 10.52 -10.42 9.83
N LEU A 173 9.30 -10.19 9.38
CA LEU A 173 9.01 -9.72 8.02
C LEU A 173 8.15 -8.46 8.02
N PRO A 174 8.42 -7.52 7.10
CA PRO A 174 7.58 -6.36 6.87
C PRO A 174 6.23 -6.76 6.25
N ILE A 175 5.19 -5.99 6.60
CA ILE A 175 3.82 -6.17 6.10
C ILE A 175 3.39 -4.92 5.36
N LEU A 176 2.82 -5.10 4.16
CA LEU A 176 2.04 -4.10 3.45
C LEU A 176 0.57 -4.50 3.51
N GLY A 177 -0.30 -3.59 3.91
CA GLY A 177 -1.69 -3.86 4.20
C GLY A 177 -2.65 -2.97 3.43
N GLU A 178 -3.70 -3.57 2.88
CA GLU A 178 -4.82 -2.88 2.21
C GLU A 178 -6.13 -3.24 2.88
N ILE A 179 -6.96 -2.22 3.16
CA ILE A 179 -8.21 -2.32 3.91
C ILE A 179 -9.36 -2.03 2.96
N LYS A 180 -10.32 -2.95 2.92
CA LYS A 180 -11.53 -2.83 2.10
C LYS A 180 -12.77 -2.86 2.99
N VAL A 181 -13.46 -1.72 3.04
CA VAL A 181 -14.60 -1.44 3.94
C VAL A 181 -15.86 -1.10 3.13
N GLY A 182 -17.02 -1.37 3.72
CA GLY A 182 -18.30 -0.95 3.16
C GLY A 182 -18.63 -1.59 1.81
N GLY A 183 -19.00 -0.77 0.82
CA GLY A 183 -19.33 -1.23 -0.54
C GLY A 183 -18.12 -1.57 -1.41
N ASP A 184 -16.92 -1.13 -1.02
CA ASP A 184 -15.67 -1.40 -1.73
C ASP A 184 -14.94 -2.58 -1.08
N GLN A 185 -15.47 -3.78 -1.29
CA GLN A 185 -14.91 -5.05 -0.81
C GLN A 185 -14.37 -5.91 -1.96
N ASN A 186 -13.66 -5.31 -2.92
CA ASN A 186 -13.10 -6.06 -4.03
C ASN A 186 -11.67 -6.57 -3.69
N PRO A 187 -11.50 -7.86 -3.31
CA PRO A 187 -10.18 -8.38 -2.97
C PRO A 187 -9.22 -8.39 -4.16
N PHE A 188 -9.74 -8.51 -5.39
CA PHE A 188 -8.90 -8.47 -6.59
C PHE A 188 -8.25 -7.08 -6.75
N TYR A 189 -9.00 -6.00 -6.51
CA TYR A 189 -8.42 -4.66 -6.58
C TYR A 189 -7.40 -4.42 -5.47
N ALA A 190 -7.69 -4.89 -4.26
CA ALA A 190 -6.73 -4.82 -3.15
C ALA A 190 -5.41 -5.54 -3.49
N LEU A 191 -5.49 -6.72 -4.12
CA LEU A 191 -4.31 -7.45 -4.57
C LEU A 191 -3.50 -6.65 -5.59
N ILE A 192 -4.12 -6.15 -6.66
CA ILE A 192 -3.41 -5.37 -7.68
C ILE A 192 -2.78 -4.09 -7.09
N GLN A 193 -3.48 -3.45 -6.16
CA GLN A 193 -3.01 -2.27 -5.45
C GLN A 193 -1.78 -2.59 -4.58
N LEU A 194 -1.80 -3.68 -3.81
CA LEU A 194 -0.63 -4.12 -3.03
C LEU A 194 0.55 -4.54 -3.90
N LEU A 195 0.32 -5.22 -5.04
CA LEU A 195 1.38 -5.52 -5.99
C LEU A 195 2.00 -4.24 -6.55
N THR A 196 1.18 -3.22 -6.82
CA THR A 196 1.66 -1.91 -7.26
C THR A 196 2.59 -1.32 -6.21
N TYR A 197 2.17 -1.24 -4.95
CA TYR A 197 2.99 -0.68 -3.88
C TYR A 197 4.23 -1.50 -3.59
N LEU A 198 4.14 -2.84 -3.64
CA LEU A 198 5.30 -3.71 -3.46
C LEU A 198 6.34 -3.49 -4.57
N SER A 199 5.90 -3.37 -5.84
CA SER A 199 6.81 -3.11 -6.97
C SER A 199 7.57 -1.79 -6.80
N GLU A 200 6.97 -0.82 -6.11
CA GLU A 200 7.59 0.49 -5.89
C GLU A 200 8.46 0.49 -4.62
N LEU A 201 8.02 -0.12 -3.52
CA LEU A 201 8.74 -0.13 -2.24
C LEU A 201 9.92 -1.10 -2.18
N SER A 202 9.91 -2.15 -3.00
CA SER A 202 10.95 -3.18 -2.97
C SER A 202 12.15 -2.90 -3.88
N THR A 203 12.22 -1.72 -4.51
CA THR A 203 13.39 -1.33 -5.30
C THR A 203 14.60 -1.05 -4.41
N PRO A 204 15.85 -1.23 -4.89
CA PRO A 204 17.04 -1.00 -4.07
C PRO A 204 17.12 0.41 -3.45
N ASN A 205 16.72 1.45 -4.18
CA ASN A 205 16.66 2.82 -3.67
C ASN A 205 15.56 3.02 -2.62
N GLN A 206 14.39 2.38 -2.77
CA GLN A 206 13.36 2.43 -1.73
C GLN A 206 13.74 1.64 -0.49
N ILE A 207 14.41 0.49 -0.60
CA ILE A 207 14.92 -0.26 0.56
C ILE A 207 15.93 0.59 1.35
N LYS A 208 16.89 1.24 0.67
CA LYS A 208 17.81 2.19 1.32
C LYS A 208 17.05 3.30 2.05
N ARG A 209 16.03 3.86 1.41
CA ARG A 209 15.16 4.90 1.98
C ARG A 209 14.39 4.40 3.21
N ILE A 210 13.85 3.17 3.15
CA ILE A 210 13.14 2.51 4.25
C ILE A 210 14.05 2.40 5.47
N ASN A 211 15.29 1.93 5.28
CA ASN A 211 16.26 1.79 6.37
C ASN A 211 16.71 3.15 6.92
N LYS A 212 16.96 4.13 6.03
CA LYS A 212 17.35 5.50 6.42
C LYS A 212 16.31 6.18 7.31
N TYR A 213 15.03 6.05 6.93
CA TYR A 213 13.93 6.69 7.66
C TYR A 213 13.24 5.77 8.67
N LYS A 214 13.78 4.57 8.89
CA LYS A 214 13.25 3.57 9.83
C LYS A 214 11.74 3.39 9.68
N LEU A 215 11.27 3.23 8.44
CA LEU A 215 9.84 3.17 8.12
C LEU A 215 9.12 2.05 8.91
N PHE A 216 9.79 0.91 9.13
CA PHE A 216 9.28 -0.20 9.92
C PHE A 216 9.78 -0.19 11.37
N GLY A 217 10.17 0.98 11.89
CA GLY A 217 10.70 1.15 13.23
C GLY A 217 12.14 0.65 13.40
N ASN A 218 12.50 0.32 14.65
CA ASN A 218 13.84 -0.12 15.04
C ASN A 218 14.04 -1.63 14.78
N ILE A 219 13.89 -2.04 13.53
CA ILE A 219 14.15 -3.42 13.08
C ILE A 219 15.54 -3.53 12.42
N PRO A 220 16.06 -4.76 12.22
CA PRO A 220 17.23 -4.96 11.35
C PRO A 220 17.00 -4.34 9.97
N ASP A 221 18.07 -3.80 9.39
CA ASP A 221 18.00 -3.17 8.07
C ASP A 221 17.57 -4.19 7.02
N LEU A 222 16.61 -3.79 6.18
CA LEU A 222 16.12 -4.59 5.08
C LEU A 222 17.13 -4.63 3.93
N THR A 223 17.13 -5.71 3.18
CA THR A 223 17.91 -5.89 1.96
C THR A 223 17.02 -5.85 0.72
N HIS A 224 17.60 -5.72 -0.47
CA HIS A 224 16.87 -5.78 -1.73
C HIS A 224 16.26 -7.17 -2.02
N GLU A 225 16.67 -8.19 -1.28
CA GLU A 225 16.13 -9.55 -1.31
C GLU A 225 15.03 -9.76 -0.26
N THR A 226 14.71 -8.73 0.54
CA THR A 226 13.68 -8.82 1.58
C THR A 226 12.32 -9.12 0.96
N SER A 227 11.65 -10.14 1.48
CA SER A 227 10.28 -10.46 1.15
C SER A 227 9.30 -9.81 2.13
N PHE A 228 8.08 -9.61 1.66
CA PHE A 228 7.00 -8.95 2.38
C PHE A 228 5.81 -9.88 2.53
N TYR A 229 5.08 -9.68 3.61
CA TYR A 229 3.69 -10.11 3.68
C TYR A 229 2.77 -9.05 3.08
N LEU A 230 1.80 -9.50 2.29
CA LEU A 230 0.75 -8.65 1.72
C LEU A 230 -0.58 -9.01 2.38
N TYR A 231 -1.11 -8.13 3.22
CA TYR A 231 -2.34 -8.36 3.99
C TYR A 231 -3.50 -7.65 3.30
N ILE A 232 -4.52 -8.42 2.91
CA ILE A 232 -5.78 -7.89 2.37
C ILE A 232 -6.84 -8.07 3.45
N LEU A 233 -7.24 -6.96 4.08
CA LEU A 233 -8.23 -6.96 5.15
C LEU A 233 -9.61 -6.54 4.63
N LEU A 234 -10.55 -7.48 4.62
CA LEU A 234 -11.94 -7.22 4.27
C LEU A 234 -12.74 -6.98 5.56
N VAL A 235 -13.45 -5.86 5.66
CA VAL A 235 -14.28 -5.55 6.83
C VAL A 235 -15.74 -5.75 6.47
N ASN A 236 -16.38 -6.78 7.05
CA ASN A 236 -17.77 -7.10 6.73
C ASN A 236 -18.71 -7.08 7.94
N LYS A 237 -19.99 -6.79 7.66
CA LYS A 237 -21.11 -7.04 8.59
C LYS A 237 -21.52 -8.51 8.57
N ASP A 238 -21.36 -9.16 7.43
CA ASP A 238 -21.64 -10.58 7.23
C ASP A 238 -20.48 -11.18 6.40
N PRO A 239 -19.52 -11.87 7.03
CA PRO A 239 -18.33 -12.40 6.35
C PRO A 239 -18.70 -13.38 5.22
N PHE A 240 -19.91 -13.92 5.19
CA PHE A 240 -20.36 -14.86 4.15
C PHE A 240 -20.94 -14.17 2.91
N LYS A 241 -21.19 -12.85 2.95
CA LYS A 241 -21.65 -12.03 1.80
C LYS A 241 -20.53 -11.48 0.94
N ILE A 242 -19.28 -11.84 1.20
CA ILE A 242 -18.18 -11.50 0.30
C ILE A 242 -18.53 -12.00 -1.09
N LYS A 243 -18.11 -11.27 -2.13
CA LYS A 243 -18.20 -11.70 -3.54
C LYS A 243 -17.37 -12.99 -3.73
N LYS A 244 -17.91 -14.14 -3.31
CA LYS A 244 -17.19 -15.41 -3.12
C LYS A 244 -16.44 -15.83 -4.39
N GLY A 245 -17.04 -15.62 -5.55
CA GLY A 245 -16.39 -15.87 -6.84
C GLY A 245 -15.10 -15.05 -7.01
N ILE A 246 -15.16 -13.74 -6.79
CA ILE A 246 -13.98 -12.87 -6.89
C ILE A 246 -12.94 -13.23 -5.83
N LEU A 247 -13.36 -13.41 -4.57
CA LEU A 247 -12.45 -13.80 -3.49
C LEU A 247 -11.72 -15.10 -3.82
N SER A 248 -12.45 -16.16 -4.18
CA SER A 248 -11.86 -17.47 -4.48
C SER A 248 -10.88 -17.40 -5.66
N LYS A 249 -11.23 -16.71 -6.74
CA LYS A 249 -10.33 -16.51 -7.89
C LYS A 249 -9.11 -15.67 -7.52
N THR A 250 -9.28 -14.65 -6.68
CA THR A 250 -8.18 -13.82 -6.18
C THR A 250 -7.24 -14.61 -5.27
N GLN A 251 -7.77 -15.45 -4.38
CA GLN A 251 -6.98 -16.34 -3.53
C GLN A 251 -6.17 -17.34 -4.36
N LYS A 252 -6.78 -17.90 -5.42
CA LYS A 252 -6.07 -18.76 -6.37
C LYS A 252 -4.92 -18.01 -7.06
N LEU A 253 -5.21 -16.84 -7.63
CA LEU A 253 -4.19 -15.99 -8.26
C LEU A 253 -3.06 -15.64 -7.26
N ALA A 254 -3.40 -15.27 -6.03
CA ALA A 254 -2.44 -14.96 -4.98
C ALA A 254 -1.55 -16.16 -4.59
N ALA A 255 -2.08 -17.37 -4.61
CA ALA A 255 -1.31 -18.58 -4.34
C ALA A 255 -0.24 -18.83 -5.41
N ASP A 256 -0.51 -18.43 -6.66
CA ASP A 256 0.42 -18.57 -7.79
C ASP A 256 1.48 -17.44 -7.82
N LEU A 257 1.18 -16.25 -7.26
CA LEU A 257 2.08 -15.08 -7.29
C LEU A 257 3.24 -15.11 -6.30
N LYS A 258 3.16 -15.90 -5.22
CA LYS A 258 4.25 -16.01 -4.24
C LYS A 258 5.50 -16.68 -4.84
N LYS A 259 6.60 -16.75 -4.08
CA LYS A 259 7.82 -17.46 -4.50
C LYS A 259 7.52 -18.83 -5.15
N PRO A 260 8.12 -19.14 -6.31
CA PRO A 260 9.21 -18.41 -6.97
C PRO A 260 8.77 -17.26 -7.92
N ALA A 261 7.47 -17.04 -8.14
CA ALA A 261 7.00 -16.13 -9.19
C ALA A 261 7.38 -14.66 -8.94
N ILE A 262 7.09 -14.15 -7.74
CA ILE A 262 7.54 -12.83 -7.28
C ILE A 262 8.36 -13.02 -5.99
N PRO A 263 9.70 -12.91 -6.05
CA PRO A 263 10.58 -13.17 -4.90
C PRO A 263 10.32 -12.28 -3.68
N GLU A 264 9.81 -11.07 -3.88
CA GLU A 264 9.51 -10.15 -2.79
C GLU A 264 8.19 -10.48 -2.08
N ILE A 265 7.44 -11.48 -2.53
CA ILE A 265 6.22 -11.95 -1.85
C ILE A 265 6.55 -13.21 -1.05
N GLU A 266 6.56 -13.08 0.27
CA GLU A 266 6.59 -14.25 1.14
C GLU A 266 5.22 -14.93 1.15
N LYS A 267 4.16 -14.15 1.41
CA LYS A 267 2.79 -14.63 1.41
C LYS A 267 1.80 -13.49 1.25
N ILE A 268 0.70 -13.80 0.56
CA ILE A 268 -0.49 -12.96 0.52
C ILE A 268 -1.51 -13.56 1.49
N VAL A 269 -1.97 -12.78 2.45
CA VAL A 269 -2.85 -13.21 3.53
C VAL A 269 -4.17 -12.46 3.41
N PHE A 270 -5.25 -13.21 3.28
CA PHE A 270 -6.61 -12.67 3.28
C PHE A 270 -7.15 -12.72 4.69
N LEU A 271 -7.62 -11.58 5.16
CA LEU A 271 -8.13 -11.39 6.50
C LEU A 271 -9.56 -10.87 6.39
N ASN A 272 -10.39 -11.26 7.33
CA ASN A 272 -11.71 -10.70 7.55
C ASN A 272 -11.80 -10.13 8.96
N MET A 273 -12.19 -8.85 9.06
CA MET A 273 -12.55 -8.23 10.34
C MET A 273 -14.06 -8.16 10.47
N ASN A 274 -14.58 -8.67 11.58
CA ASN A 274 -15.99 -8.50 11.92
C ASN A 274 -16.22 -7.04 12.32
N SER A 275 -17.10 -6.34 11.60
CA SER A 275 -17.37 -4.92 11.85
C SER A 275 -17.92 -4.61 13.24
N LYS A 276 -18.52 -5.57 13.96
CA LYS A 276 -19.07 -5.37 15.31
C LYS A 276 -18.12 -5.88 16.40
N THR A 277 -17.68 -7.13 16.31
CA THR A 277 -16.82 -7.73 17.35
C THR A 277 -15.37 -7.28 17.25
N LYS A 278 -14.98 -6.63 16.13
CA LYS A 278 -13.62 -6.14 15.85
C LYS A 278 -12.56 -7.27 15.82
N GLU A 279 -13.01 -8.53 15.80
CA GLU A 279 -12.14 -9.69 15.68
C GLU A 279 -11.64 -9.85 14.25
N ILE A 280 -10.37 -10.26 14.12
CA ILE A 280 -9.69 -10.47 12.85
C ILE A 280 -9.46 -11.96 12.67
N LEU A 281 -9.94 -12.50 11.56
CA LEU A 281 -9.83 -13.92 11.20
C LEU A 281 -9.10 -14.02 9.87
N LYS A 282 -8.29 -15.06 9.68
CA LYS A 282 -7.78 -15.41 8.36
C LYS A 282 -8.84 -16.19 7.58
N ILE A 283 -8.96 -15.92 6.28
CA ILE A 283 -9.96 -16.52 5.37
C ILE A 283 -9.35 -17.00 4.06
#